data_AF-A0AAN6XPH7-F1
#
_entry.id   AF-A0AAN6XPH7-F1
#
_cell.length_a   1.000
_cell.length_b   1.000
_cell.length_c   1.000
_cell.angle_alpha   90.00
_cell.angle_beta   90.00
_cell.angle_gamma   90.00
#
_symmetry.space_group_name_H-M   'P 1'
#
loop_
_entity.id
_entity.type
_entity.pdbx_description
1 polymer ?
#
loop_
_entity_poly.entity_id
_entity_poly.type
_entity_poly.pdbx_seq_one_letter_code
_entity_poly.pdbx_strand_id
1 'polypeptide(L)'
;MNDFIGDGRGCVLTVARNIPGLERDASKGFYLQGQLPRHNDYSDTDDYNHMRNDQISKLKTNRRLGREGDPDTADDFFVLSWTMTLKASNALTPLSDRAAVALNTLYWFAYHEFTPFSYPNVLYVDFVGQPYLLENGLSQDEYMRETTSHLAALAMAVNLQIASQNCYVGGGKL
;
A
#
# COMPACT_ATOMS: atom_id res chain seq x y z
N MET A 1 -9.69 -2.26 17.00
CA MET A 1 -10.34 -1.20 16.19
C MET A 1 -10.04 0.17 16.77
N ASN A 2 -10.30 0.41 18.07
CA ASN A 2 -9.97 1.66 18.76
C ASN A 2 -8.50 2.08 18.62
N ASP A 3 -7.56 1.11 18.64
CA ASP A 3 -6.13 1.37 18.45
C ASP A 3 -5.78 1.90 17.04
N PHE A 4 -6.61 1.61 16.03
CA PHE A 4 -6.40 2.04 14.64
C PHE A 4 -7.19 3.29 14.26
N ILE A 5 -8.31 3.55 14.93
CA ILE A 5 -9.19 4.71 14.65
C ILE A 5 -9.03 5.85 15.68
N GLY A 6 -8.05 5.74 16.58
CA GLY A 6 -7.68 6.80 17.53
C GLY A 6 -8.84 7.25 18.43
N ASP A 7 -9.53 6.30 19.06
CA ASP A 7 -10.72 6.55 19.90
C ASP A 7 -11.89 7.21 19.15
N GLY A 8 -12.11 6.80 17.90
CA GLY A 8 -13.21 7.31 17.06
C GLY A 8 -12.93 8.67 16.41
N ARG A 9 -11.69 9.18 16.52
CA ARG A 9 -11.27 10.42 15.84
C ARG A 9 -10.87 10.20 14.38
N GLY A 10 -10.58 8.96 14.00
CA GLY A 10 -10.30 8.58 12.62
C GLY A 10 -11.59 8.42 11.81
N CYS A 11 -11.62 8.99 10.60
CA CYS A 11 -12.65 8.69 9.63
C CYS A 11 -12.44 7.27 9.07
N VAL A 12 -13.44 6.41 9.18
CA VAL A 12 -13.40 5.05 8.62
C VAL A 12 -14.17 5.01 7.32
N LEU A 13 -13.53 4.52 6.27
CA LEU A 13 -14.16 4.24 4.98
C LEU A 13 -14.21 2.73 4.78
N THR A 14 -15.43 2.19 4.63
CA THR A 14 -15.67 0.76 4.41
C THR A 14 -15.95 0.50 2.95
N VAL A 15 -15.13 -0.31 2.29
CA VAL A 15 -15.33 -0.75 0.90
C VAL A 15 -15.72 -2.22 0.89
N ALA A 16 -16.96 -2.51 0.53
CA ALA A 16 -17.49 -3.86 0.50
C ALA A 16 -17.43 -4.45 -0.92
N ARG A 17 -16.90 -5.68 -1.03
CA ARG A 17 -17.02 -6.52 -2.23
C ARG A 17 -18.17 -7.50 -2.03
N ASN A 18 -19.27 -7.26 -2.74
CA ASN A 18 -20.38 -8.21 -2.94
C ASN A 18 -20.90 -8.85 -1.64
N ILE A 19 -21.31 -8.02 -0.67
CA ILE A 19 -21.98 -8.47 0.56
C ILE A 19 -23.50 -8.49 0.28
N PRO A 20 -24.16 -9.66 0.24
CA PRO A 20 -25.59 -9.74 0.02
C PRO A 20 -26.36 -8.96 1.10
N GLY A 21 -27.29 -8.10 0.68
CA GLY A 21 -28.11 -7.29 1.59
C GLY A 21 -27.41 -6.06 2.17
N LEU A 22 -26.16 -5.78 1.81
CA LEU A 22 -25.54 -4.49 2.12
C LEU A 22 -26.01 -3.44 1.11
N GLU A 23 -26.87 -2.53 1.57
CA GLU A 23 -27.20 -1.34 0.80
C GLU A 23 -26.11 -0.27 0.97
N ARG A 24 -25.89 0.50 -0.10
CA ARG A 24 -24.97 1.63 -0.11
C ARG A 24 -25.44 2.68 0.88
N ASP A 25 -24.51 3.18 1.69
CA ASP A 25 -24.73 4.38 2.49
C ASP A 25 -23.44 5.21 2.58
N ALA A 26 -23.22 6.05 1.57
CA ALA A 26 -22.06 6.94 1.51
C ALA A 26 -22.05 7.95 2.68
N SER A 27 -23.22 8.29 3.23
CA SER A 27 -23.32 9.18 4.40
C SER A 27 -22.76 8.55 5.67
N LYS A 28 -22.72 7.20 5.72
CA LYS A 28 -22.14 6.41 6.80
C LYS A 28 -20.77 5.82 6.44
N GLY A 29 -20.18 6.22 5.32
CA GLY A 29 -18.88 5.73 4.87
C GLY A 29 -18.87 4.30 4.30
N PHE A 30 -20.03 3.77 3.89
CA PHE A 30 -20.13 2.46 3.23
C PHE A 30 -20.20 2.61 1.72
N TYR A 31 -19.17 2.10 1.05
CA TYR A 31 -19.02 2.14 -0.40
C TYR A 31 -19.00 0.73 -0.97
N LEU A 32 -19.65 0.53 -2.11
CA LEU A 32 -19.46 -0.68 -2.89
C LEU A 32 -18.16 -0.58 -3.68
N GLN A 33 -17.52 -1.71 -3.92
CA GLN A 33 -16.20 -1.77 -4.57
C GLN A 33 -16.12 -1.01 -5.91
N GLY A 34 -17.20 -1.00 -6.71
CA GLY A 34 -17.24 -0.31 -8.00
C GLY A 34 -17.45 1.22 -7.90
N GLN A 35 -17.61 1.77 -6.69
CA GLN A 35 -17.95 3.17 -6.47
C GLN A 35 -16.86 3.96 -5.74
N LEU A 36 -15.76 3.32 -5.36
CA LEU A 36 -14.52 3.99 -4.99
C LEU A 36 -13.59 3.91 -6.21
N PRO A 37 -13.46 4.99 -7.00
CA PRO A 37 -12.45 5.07 -8.05
C PRO A 37 -11.09 4.77 -7.42
N ARG A 38 -10.46 3.69 -7.89
CA ARG A 38 -9.14 3.31 -7.42
C ARG A 38 -8.34 2.65 -8.52
N HIS A 39 -7.04 2.89 -8.48
CA HIS A 39 -6.07 2.08 -9.20
C HIS A 39 -5.65 0.92 -8.31
N ASN A 40 -5.84 -0.30 -8.81
CA ASN A 40 -5.56 -1.54 -8.09
C ASN A 40 -5.26 -2.65 -9.09
N ASP A 41 -4.18 -2.45 -9.85
CA ASP A 41 -3.77 -3.32 -10.94
C ASP A 41 -2.43 -3.97 -10.63
N TYR A 42 -2.41 -5.29 -10.63
CA TYR A 42 -1.20 -6.09 -10.48
C TYR A 42 -0.29 -5.90 -11.70
N SER A 43 1.00 -6.19 -11.54
CA SER A 43 1.96 -6.15 -12.66
C SER A 43 1.89 -7.37 -13.57
N ASP A 44 1.12 -8.40 -13.19
CA ASP A 44 0.93 -9.64 -13.95
C ASP A 44 2.24 -10.30 -14.41
N THR A 45 3.26 -10.18 -13.57
CA THR A 45 4.61 -10.68 -13.84
C THR A 45 5.20 -11.40 -12.64
N ASP A 46 6.01 -12.39 -12.95
CA ASP A 46 6.88 -13.16 -12.06
C ASP A 46 8.33 -12.64 -12.07
N ASP A 47 8.60 -11.56 -12.81
CA ASP A 47 9.88 -10.83 -12.77
C ASP A 47 9.81 -9.70 -11.75
N TYR A 48 10.64 -9.77 -10.71
CA TYR A 48 10.63 -8.79 -9.62
C TYR A 48 11.05 -7.38 -10.07
N ASN A 49 11.98 -7.26 -11.03
CA ASN A 49 12.43 -5.96 -11.55
C ASN A 49 11.33 -5.32 -12.39
N HIS A 50 10.62 -6.12 -13.16
CA HIS A 50 9.48 -5.67 -13.93
C HIS A 50 8.35 -5.22 -12.99
N MET A 51 8.01 -6.02 -11.98
CA MET A 51 6.96 -5.70 -11.00
C MET A 51 7.23 -4.37 -10.31
N ARG A 52 8.42 -4.18 -9.72
CA ARG A 52 8.71 -2.94 -8.98
C ARG A 52 8.64 -1.70 -9.88
N ASN A 53 9.16 -1.79 -11.11
CA ASN A 53 9.21 -0.67 -12.04
C ASN A 53 7.81 -0.33 -12.55
N ASP A 54 7.01 -1.35 -12.87
CA ASP A 54 5.63 -1.19 -13.29
C ASP A 54 4.77 -0.56 -12.19
N GLN A 55 4.86 -1.06 -10.95
CA GLN A 55 4.10 -0.51 -9.82
C GLN A 55 4.47 0.95 -9.53
N ILE A 56 5.76 1.31 -9.55
CA ILE A 56 6.19 2.70 -9.38
C ILE A 56 5.75 3.58 -10.56
N SER A 57 5.81 3.07 -11.80
CA SER A 57 5.32 3.81 -12.96
C SER A 57 3.82 4.09 -12.84
N LYS A 58 3.02 3.08 -12.51
CA LYS A 58 1.57 3.22 -12.29
C LYS A 58 1.27 4.23 -11.18
N LEU A 59 2.01 4.19 -10.08
CA LEU A 59 1.87 5.15 -8.99
C LEU A 59 2.12 6.58 -9.50
N LYS A 60 3.25 6.84 -10.15
CA LYS A 60 3.61 8.18 -10.65
C LYS A 60 2.63 8.69 -11.71
N THR A 61 2.09 7.81 -12.54
CA THR A 61 1.12 8.18 -13.59
C THR A 61 -0.23 8.56 -13.00
N ASN A 62 -0.71 7.82 -11.99
CA ASN A 62 -2.09 7.94 -11.51
C ASN A 62 -2.24 8.68 -10.17
N ARG A 63 -1.13 8.94 -9.47
CA ARG A 63 -1.12 9.62 -8.17
C ARG A 63 -0.23 10.85 -8.23
N ARG A 64 -0.83 11.96 -8.67
CA ARG A 64 -0.25 13.30 -8.72
C ARG A 64 -1.05 14.20 -7.80
N LEU A 65 -0.65 14.22 -6.54
CA LEU A 65 -1.20 15.09 -5.51
C LEU A 65 -0.76 16.51 -5.84
N GLY A 66 -1.66 17.31 -6.39
CA GLY A 66 -1.43 18.72 -6.65
C GLY A 66 -1.92 19.58 -5.49
N ARG A 67 -2.50 20.73 -5.87
CA ARG A 67 -3.21 21.67 -5.00
C ARG A 67 -4.64 21.80 -5.54
N GLU A 68 -5.59 22.11 -4.68
CA GLU A 68 -6.98 22.32 -5.09
C GLU A 68 -7.06 23.32 -6.27
N GLY A 69 -7.74 22.92 -7.35
CA GLY A 69 -7.88 23.75 -8.57
C GLY A 69 -6.74 23.66 -9.58
N ASP A 70 -5.70 22.85 -9.32
CA ASP A 70 -4.66 22.57 -10.31
C ASP A 70 -5.17 21.56 -11.36
N PRO A 71 -5.24 21.92 -12.65
CA PRO A 71 -5.74 21.04 -13.72
C PRO A 71 -4.91 19.76 -13.88
N ASP A 72 -3.70 19.76 -13.33
CA ASP A 72 -2.75 18.66 -13.37
C ASP A 72 -2.85 17.72 -12.16
N THR A 73 -3.79 17.95 -11.23
CA THR A 73 -4.02 17.05 -10.09
C THR A 73 -4.69 15.75 -10.55
N ALA A 74 -4.09 14.62 -10.18
CA ALA A 74 -4.67 13.29 -10.30
C ALA A 74 -4.54 12.58 -8.94
N ASP A 75 -5.51 12.78 -8.05
CA ASP A 75 -5.53 12.17 -6.71
C ASP A 75 -6.50 10.99 -6.67
N ASP A 76 -6.24 9.98 -7.51
CA ASP A 76 -7.00 8.74 -7.46
C ASP A 76 -6.51 7.86 -6.32
N PHE A 77 -7.44 7.20 -5.62
CA PHE A 77 -7.10 6.26 -4.57
C PHE A 77 -6.23 5.14 -5.15
N PHE A 78 -4.99 5.01 -4.69
CA PHE A 78 -4.02 4.11 -5.27
C PHE A 78 -3.62 3.01 -4.28
N VAL A 79 -3.86 1.76 -4.69
CA VAL A 79 -3.36 0.57 -4.02
C VAL A 79 -2.07 0.15 -4.70
N LEU A 80 -0.95 0.26 -3.99
CA LEU A 80 0.34 -0.22 -4.46
C LEU A 80 0.44 -1.73 -4.19
N SER A 81 0.28 -2.52 -5.24
CA SER A 81 0.35 -3.99 -5.19
C SER A 81 1.81 -4.44 -5.26
N TRP A 82 2.46 -4.53 -4.11
CA TRP A 82 3.86 -4.93 -3.97
C TRP A 82 4.01 -6.44 -3.81
N THR A 83 3.51 -7.17 -4.80
CA THR A 83 3.46 -8.63 -4.86
C THR A 83 3.75 -9.10 -6.28
N MET A 84 4.39 -10.25 -6.41
CA MET A 84 4.70 -10.88 -7.69
C MET A 84 3.57 -11.82 -8.10
N THR A 85 3.12 -11.75 -9.35
CA THR A 85 2.12 -12.68 -9.89
C THR A 85 2.80 -14.01 -10.23
N LEU A 86 2.32 -15.09 -9.63
CA LEU A 86 2.85 -16.43 -9.89
C LEU A 86 2.35 -16.96 -11.23
N LYS A 87 3.27 -17.30 -12.13
CA LYS A 87 2.99 -18.11 -13.32
C LYS A 87 3.22 -19.60 -13.04
N ALA A 88 2.45 -20.48 -13.69
CA ALA A 88 2.53 -21.93 -13.51
C ALA A 88 3.93 -22.53 -13.73
N SER A 89 4.78 -21.88 -14.53
CA SER A 89 6.18 -22.24 -14.76
C SER A 89 7.10 -22.04 -13.54
N ASN A 90 6.63 -21.40 -12.47
CA ASN A 90 7.43 -21.02 -11.30
C ASN A 90 7.41 -22.02 -10.14
N ALA A 91 6.90 -23.23 -10.35
CA ALA A 91 6.72 -24.24 -9.30
C ALA A 91 8.03 -24.69 -8.61
N LEU A 92 9.20 -24.29 -9.12
CA LEU A 92 10.51 -24.70 -8.62
C LEU A 92 11.12 -23.78 -7.56
N THR A 93 10.63 -22.54 -7.40
CA THR A 93 11.12 -21.62 -6.36
C THR A 93 10.08 -21.52 -5.24
N PRO A 94 10.47 -21.64 -3.95
CA PRO A 94 9.56 -21.42 -2.85
C PRO A 94 8.88 -20.05 -2.93
N LEU A 95 7.59 -20.01 -2.63
CA LEU A 95 6.79 -18.78 -2.65
C LEU A 95 7.30 -17.75 -1.63
N SER A 96 7.77 -18.25 -0.49
CA SER A 96 8.37 -17.45 0.58
C SER A 96 9.54 -16.61 0.11
N ASP A 97 10.40 -17.19 -0.72
CA ASP A 97 11.65 -16.55 -1.11
C ASP A 97 11.38 -15.38 -2.04
N ARG A 98 10.42 -15.57 -2.95
CA ARG A 98 9.97 -14.51 -3.87
C ARG A 98 9.33 -13.36 -3.12
N ALA A 99 8.44 -13.66 -2.18
CA ALA A 99 7.74 -12.64 -1.42
C ALA A 99 8.70 -11.85 -0.51
N ALA A 100 9.69 -12.53 0.07
CA ALA A 100 10.68 -11.90 0.92
C ALA A 100 11.65 -10.98 0.13
N VAL A 101 12.03 -11.36 -1.10
CA VAL A 101 12.75 -10.46 -2.03
C VAL A 101 11.89 -9.23 -2.35
N ALA A 102 10.61 -9.42 -2.69
CA ALA A 102 9.70 -8.30 -2.95
C ALA A 102 9.60 -7.37 -1.73
N LEU A 103 9.37 -7.92 -0.54
CA LEU A 103 9.24 -7.15 0.71
C LEU A 103 10.51 -6.35 1.03
N ASN A 104 11.71 -6.90 0.82
CA ASN A 104 12.94 -6.14 1.05
C ASN A 104 13.04 -4.90 0.15
N THR A 105 12.68 -5.03 -1.14
CA THR A 105 12.72 -3.92 -2.09
C THR A 105 11.74 -2.79 -1.79
N LEU A 106 10.69 -3.06 -1.02
CA LEU A 106 9.77 -2.02 -0.58
C LEU A 106 10.51 -0.91 0.19
N TYR A 107 11.41 -1.28 1.10
CA TYR A 107 12.06 -0.35 2.01
C TYR A 107 13.20 0.43 1.34
N TRP A 108 14.00 -0.23 0.50
CA TRP A 108 15.15 0.44 -0.13
C TRP A 108 14.86 0.99 -1.53
N PHE A 109 13.86 0.48 -2.25
CA PHE A 109 13.52 0.97 -3.59
C PHE A 109 12.23 1.80 -3.56
N ALA A 110 11.09 1.21 -3.20
CA ALA A 110 9.80 1.88 -3.33
C ALA A 110 9.73 3.18 -2.50
N TYR A 111 10.22 3.13 -1.25
CA TYR A 111 10.26 4.31 -0.39
C TYR A 111 11.00 5.50 -1.01
N HIS A 112 12.11 5.25 -1.70
CA HIS A 112 12.91 6.31 -2.34
C HIS A 112 12.28 6.86 -3.62
N GLU A 113 11.32 6.14 -4.19
CA GLU A 113 10.55 6.58 -5.35
C GLU A 113 9.33 7.43 -4.96
N PHE A 114 8.95 7.41 -3.68
CA PHE A 114 7.86 8.23 -3.17
C PHE A 114 8.28 9.70 -3.06
N THR A 115 7.36 10.58 -3.41
CA THR A 115 7.55 12.03 -3.30
C THR A 115 6.37 12.64 -2.56
N PRO A 116 6.47 13.87 -2.03
CA PRO A 116 5.34 14.55 -1.41
C PRO A 116 4.10 14.65 -2.33
N PHE A 117 4.29 14.50 -3.64
CA PHE A 117 3.25 14.60 -4.65
C PHE A 117 2.79 13.24 -5.21
N SER A 118 3.44 12.13 -4.82
CA SER A 118 3.15 10.80 -5.34
C SER A 118 3.61 9.71 -4.36
N TYR A 119 2.67 9.21 -3.56
CA TYR A 119 2.81 8.08 -2.63
C TYR A 119 1.47 7.34 -2.49
N PRO A 120 1.44 6.04 -2.18
CA PRO A 120 0.18 5.27 -2.21
C PRO A 120 -0.73 5.54 -1.00
N ASN A 121 -2.04 5.27 -1.14
CA ASN A 121 -2.96 5.25 0.00
C ASN A 121 -2.86 3.93 0.77
N VAL A 122 -2.75 2.83 0.02
CA VAL A 122 -2.71 1.47 0.57
C VAL A 122 -1.50 0.77 0.00
N LEU A 123 -0.75 0.16 0.89
CA LEU A 123 0.30 -0.77 0.53
C LEU A 123 -0.24 -2.20 0.68
N TYR A 124 -0.27 -2.94 -0.42
CA TYR A 124 -0.66 -4.34 -0.45
C TYR A 124 0.58 -5.20 -0.67
N VAL A 125 1.05 -5.86 0.39
CA VAL A 125 2.26 -6.68 0.38
C VAL A 125 1.91 -8.13 0.64
N ASP A 126 2.66 -9.02 0.01
CA ASP A 126 2.67 -10.42 0.43
C ASP A 126 3.56 -10.59 1.65
N PHE A 127 3.21 -11.59 2.46
CA PHE A 127 4.17 -12.28 3.33
C PHE A 127 4.68 -11.46 4.53
N VAL A 128 3.73 -10.87 5.26
CA VAL A 128 3.96 -10.40 6.64
C VAL A 128 4.25 -11.62 7.52
N GLY A 129 5.37 -11.62 8.25
CA GLY A 129 5.70 -12.70 9.19
C GLY A 129 6.81 -13.65 8.79
N GLN A 130 7.56 -13.35 7.73
CA GLN A 130 8.80 -14.07 7.41
C GLN A 130 9.78 -13.13 6.69
N PRO A 131 10.57 -12.33 7.42
CA PRO A 131 11.70 -11.65 6.81
C PRO A 131 12.70 -12.70 6.29
N TYR A 132 13.15 -12.53 5.05
CA TYR A 132 14.23 -13.30 4.46
C TYR A 132 15.40 -13.34 5.48
N LEU A 133 15.97 -14.53 5.71
CA LEU A 133 17.27 -14.75 6.39
C LEU A 133 17.29 -14.92 7.91
N LEU A 134 16.16 -14.98 8.61
CA LEU A 134 16.17 -15.40 10.02
C LEU A 134 15.79 -16.87 10.13
N GLU A 135 16.79 -17.73 9.96
CA GLU A 135 16.78 -19.11 10.46
C GLU A 135 17.14 -19.12 11.96
N ASN A 136 16.81 -18.04 12.68
CA ASN A 136 17.32 -17.75 14.03
C ASN A 136 16.32 -18.15 15.11
N GLY A 137 15.77 -19.37 15.04
CA GLY A 137 15.02 -19.97 16.16
C GLY A 137 13.83 -19.18 16.74
N LEU A 138 13.41 -18.07 16.13
CA LEU A 138 12.27 -17.27 16.58
C LEU A 138 10.96 -17.97 16.20
N SER A 139 9.95 -17.77 17.02
CA SER A 139 8.59 -18.19 16.76
C SER A 139 7.93 -17.36 15.64
N GLN A 140 6.87 -17.91 15.05
CA GLN A 140 6.05 -17.20 14.06
C GLN A 140 5.51 -15.86 14.59
N ASP A 141 5.13 -15.81 15.87
CA ASP A 141 4.59 -14.60 16.50
C ASP A 141 5.65 -13.50 16.61
N GLU A 142 6.90 -13.87 16.92
CA GLU A 142 8.03 -12.93 16.94
C GLU A 142 8.30 -12.37 15.55
N TYR A 143 8.27 -13.20 14.50
CA TYR A 143 8.41 -12.72 13.12
C TYR A 143 7.29 -11.80 12.67
N MET A 144 6.04 -12.13 13.04
CA MET A 144 4.89 -11.27 12.77
C MET A 144 5.09 -9.90 13.44
N ARG A 145 5.55 -9.87 14.68
CA ARG A 145 5.80 -8.64 15.43
C ARG A 145 6.87 -7.77 14.76
N GLU A 146 8.00 -8.37 14.37
CA GLU A 146 9.08 -7.65 13.69
C GLU A 146 8.63 -7.08 12.35
N THR A 147 8.01 -7.92 11.49
CA THR A 147 7.56 -7.48 10.16
C THR A 147 6.48 -6.40 10.25
N THR A 148 5.56 -6.53 11.21
CA THR A 148 4.55 -5.50 11.50
C THR A 148 5.19 -4.20 11.94
N SER A 149 6.24 -4.27 12.77
CA SER A 149 6.97 -3.09 13.25
C SER A 149 7.68 -2.37 12.10
N HIS A 150 8.29 -3.09 11.16
CA HIS A 150 8.89 -2.50 9.95
C HIS A 150 7.85 -1.84 9.04
N LEU A 151 6.70 -2.47 8.82
CA LEU A 151 5.62 -1.88 8.02
C LEU A 151 5.03 -0.64 8.71
N ALA A 152 4.85 -0.67 10.02
CA ALA A 152 4.43 0.48 10.80
C ALA A 152 5.46 1.62 10.71
N ALA A 153 6.76 1.31 10.82
CA ALA A 153 7.84 2.28 10.65
C ALA A 153 7.85 2.91 9.25
N LEU A 154 7.64 2.10 8.20
CA LEU A 154 7.51 2.61 6.83
C LEU A 154 6.29 3.53 6.69
N ALA A 155 5.13 3.11 7.20
CA ALA A 155 3.93 3.94 7.16
C ALA A 155 4.15 5.28 7.90
N MET A 156 4.81 5.26 9.06
CA MET A 156 5.19 6.48 9.77
C MET A 156 6.16 7.33 8.95
N ALA A 157 7.18 6.73 8.33
CA ALA A 157 8.14 7.46 7.49
C ALA A 157 7.44 8.14 6.31
N VAL A 158 6.55 7.43 5.60
CA VAL A 158 5.76 8.02 4.51
C VAL A 158 4.89 9.17 5.02
N ASN A 159 4.17 9.01 6.14
CA ASN A 159 3.29 10.06 6.64
C ASN A 159 4.05 11.28 7.20
N LEU A 160 5.10 11.04 7.99
CA LEU A 160 5.81 12.11 8.70
C LEU A 160 6.91 12.78 7.87
N GLN A 161 7.54 12.05 6.94
CA GLN A 161 8.61 12.60 6.12
C GLN A 161 8.15 12.98 4.71
N ILE A 162 7.27 12.21 4.08
CA ILE A 162 6.86 12.45 2.69
C ILE A 162 5.57 13.26 2.62
N ALA A 163 4.48 12.75 3.18
CA ALA A 163 3.17 13.37 3.10
C ALA A 163 3.11 14.73 3.82
N SER A 164 3.78 14.87 4.96
CA SER A 164 3.82 16.11 5.74
C SER A 164 4.40 17.31 4.98
N GLN A 165 5.23 17.09 3.96
CA GLN A 165 5.78 18.14 3.10
C GLN A 165 4.75 18.67 2.09
N ASN A 166 3.63 17.97 1.91
CA ASN A 166 2.56 18.40 1.03
C ASN A 166 1.50 19.18 1.83
N CYS A 167 1.49 20.51 1.68
CA CYS A 167 0.54 21.38 2.37
C CYS A 167 -0.93 21.09 2.04
N TYR A 168 -1.21 20.62 0.82
CA TYR A 168 -2.58 20.29 0.39
C TYR A 168 -3.13 19.11 1.18
N VAL A 169 -2.33 18.06 1.38
CA VAL A 169 -2.74 16.91 2.20
C VAL A 169 -2.66 17.22 3.70
N GLY A 170 -1.64 17.94 4.14
CA GLY A 170 -1.40 18.28 5.55
C GLY A 170 -2.34 19.35 6.12
N GLY A 171 -3.22 19.95 5.30
CA GLY A 171 -4.14 21.01 5.72
C GLY A 171 -3.44 22.33 6.06
N GLY A 172 -2.19 22.51 5.64
CA GLY A 172 -1.45 23.76 5.79
C GLY A 172 -1.95 24.78 4.77
N LYS A 173 -2.39 25.95 5.24
CA LYS A 173 -2.73 27.06 4.34
C LYS A 173 -1.44 27.57 3.65
N LEU A 174 -1.47 27.68 2.32
CA LEU A 174 -0.51 28.48 1.55
C LEU A 174 -0.69 29.97 1.85
#